data_AF-A0A3N5YRM0-F1
#
_entry.id   AF-A0A3N5YRM0-F1
#
_cell.length_a   1.000
_cell.length_b   1.000
_cell.length_c   1.000
_cell.angle_alpha   90.00
_cell.angle_beta   90.00
_cell.angle_gamma   90.00
#
_symmetry.space_group_name_H-M   'P 1'
#
loop_
_entity.id
_entity.type
_entity.pdbx_description
1 polymer ?
#
loop_
_entity_poly.entity_id
_entity_poly.type
_entity_poly.pdbx_seq_one_letter_code
_entity_poly.pdbx_strand_id
1 'polypeptide(L)'
;PVGGVIVEVNRQVRESPALVNREPYGGGWLFLVRTRDAKQAVKPLMAEQASAEWLRGEADQLEQMIEAVAGPLAADGGYLADDIYGHLPGLGWEALRKRFLKS
;
A
#
# COMPACT_ATOMS: atom_id res chain seq x y z
N PRO A 1 -1.96 12.49 1.18
CA PRO A 1 -0.81 12.97 0.36
C PRO A 1 -0.55 14.45 0.67
N VAL A 2 0.68 14.93 0.53
CA VAL A 2 1.05 16.33 0.76
C VAL A 2 1.19 17.08 -0.56
N GLY A 3 0.68 18.31 -0.62
CA GLY A 3 0.91 19.20 -1.76
C GLY A 3 2.34 19.79 -1.72
N GLY A 4 3.01 19.86 -2.86
CA GLY A 4 4.36 20.40 -2.94
C GLY A 4 5.04 20.15 -4.28
N VAL A 5 6.33 20.50 -4.35
CA VAL A 5 7.18 20.28 -5.52
C VAL A 5 8.07 19.08 -5.26
N ILE A 6 8.04 18.07 -6.12
CA ILE A 6 9.00 16.96 -6.08
C ILE A 6 10.38 17.55 -6.37
N VAL A 7 11.32 17.35 -5.45
CA VAL A 7 12.72 17.76 -5.61
C VAL A 7 13.63 16.57 -5.89
N GLU A 8 13.21 15.36 -5.53
CA GLU A 8 13.96 14.14 -5.80
C GLU A 8 13.04 12.93 -6.00
N VAL A 9 13.47 12.01 -6.86
CA VAL A 9 12.82 10.71 -7.12
C VAL A 9 13.86 9.63 -6.88
N ASN A 10 13.53 8.64 -6.06
CA ASN A 10 14.46 7.55 -5.77
C ASN A 10 14.61 6.61 -6.98
N ARG A 11 15.75 6.69 -7.66
CA ARG A 11 16.05 5.83 -8.82
C ARG A 11 16.33 4.38 -8.42
N GLN A 12 16.84 4.14 -7.22
CA GLN A 12 17.16 2.78 -6.74
C GLN A 12 15.90 1.93 -6.63
N VAL A 13 14.78 2.53 -6.20
CA VAL A 13 13.49 1.85 -6.16
C VAL A 13 12.97 1.51 -7.57
N ARG A 14 13.27 2.32 -8.58
CA ARG A 14 12.89 2.00 -9.97
C ARG A 14 13.67 0.80 -10.52
N GLU A 15 14.92 0.65 -10.12
CA GLU A 15 15.79 -0.46 -10.50
C GLU A 15 15.51 -1.72 -9.68
N SER A 16 15.18 -1.56 -8.40
CA SER A 16 14.90 -2.64 -7.46
C SER A 16 13.66 -2.32 -6.61
N PRO A 17 12.44 -2.61 -7.13
CA PRO A 17 11.18 -2.32 -6.42
C PRO A 17 11.04 -3.00 -5.06
N ALA A 18 11.68 -4.15 -4.87
CA ALA A 18 11.69 -4.89 -3.60
C ALA A 18 12.26 -4.08 -2.42
N LEU A 19 13.03 -3.01 -2.69
CA LEU A 19 13.58 -2.13 -1.66
C LEU A 19 12.48 -1.44 -0.85
N VAL A 20 11.33 -1.13 -1.47
CA VAL A 20 10.18 -0.53 -0.78
C VAL A 20 9.64 -1.46 0.31
N ASN A 21 9.62 -2.76 0.05
CA ASN A 21 9.12 -3.75 0.99
C ASN A 21 10.13 -4.01 2.12
N ARG A 22 11.43 -4.03 1.82
CA ARG A 22 12.49 -4.36 2.78
C ARG A 22 12.87 -3.18 3.68
N GLU A 23 12.93 -1.99 3.12
CA GLU A 23 13.39 -0.78 3.80
C GLU A 23 12.41 0.39 3.61
N PRO A 24 11.13 0.26 4.01
CA PRO A 24 10.09 1.25 3.72
C PRO A 24 10.39 2.65 4.27
N TYR A 25 11.14 2.72 5.39
CA TYR A 25 11.59 3.97 6.02
C TYR A 25 13.09 4.23 5.88
N GLY A 26 13.80 3.34 5.17
CA GLY A 26 15.23 3.42 4.88
C GLY A 26 15.47 3.74 3.41
N GLY A 27 16.18 2.86 2.70
CA GLY A 27 16.44 3.01 1.26
C GLY A 27 15.20 3.02 0.35
N GLY A 28 14.04 2.58 0.84
CA GLY A 28 12.80 2.41 0.08
C GLY A 28 11.92 3.65 -0.08
N TRP A 29 12.39 4.85 0.29
CA TRP A 29 11.63 6.09 0.08
C TRP A 29 11.35 6.34 -1.41
N LEU A 30 10.20 6.96 -1.75
CA LEU A 30 9.79 7.15 -3.15
C LEU A 30 10.16 8.54 -3.70
N PHE A 31 9.77 9.58 -2.96
CA PHE A 31 9.91 10.97 -3.38
C PHE A 31 10.34 11.86 -2.22
N LEU A 32 11.16 12.86 -2.53
CA LEU A 32 11.40 13.98 -1.63
C LEU A 32 10.58 15.17 -2.13
N VAL A 33 9.74 15.73 -1.25
CA VAL A 33 8.78 16.78 -1.62
C VAL A 33 9.08 18.04 -0.80
N ARG A 34 9.27 19.16 -1.50
CA ARG A 34 9.36 20.49 -0.89
C ARG A 34 7.98 21.11 -0.79
N THR A 35 7.53 21.33 0.44
CA THR A 35 6.31 22.10 0.76
C THR A 35 6.67 23.45 1.37
N ARG A 36 5.82 24.47 1.15
CA ARG A 36 6.01 25.82 1.71
C ARG A 36 5.72 25.86 3.21
N ASP A 37 4.79 25.02 3.69
CA ASP A 37 4.42 24.92 5.10
C ASP A 37 4.26 23.44 5.46
N ALA A 38 5.31 22.87 6.07
CA ALA A 38 5.33 21.47 6.47
C ALA A 38 4.29 21.16 7.54
N LYS A 39 4.04 22.09 8.47
CA LYS A 39 3.07 21.87 9.55
C LYS A 39 1.65 21.79 9.00
N GLN A 40 1.29 22.67 8.07
CA GLN A 40 -0.02 22.59 7.42
C GLN A 40 -0.14 21.36 6.52
N ALA A 41 0.93 20.97 5.84
CA ALA A 41 0.94 19.82 4.95
C ALA A 41 0.65 18.50 5.67
N VAL A 42 1.09 18.35 6.93
CA VAL A 42 0.88 17.11 7.70
C VAL A 42 -0.44 17.06 8.46
N LYS A 43 -1.11 18.19 8.70
CA LYS A 43 -2.39 18.23 9.43
C LYS A 43 -3.50 17.31 8.90
N PRO A 44 -3.72 17.16 7.58
CA PRO A 44 -4.78 16.29 7.08
C PRO A 44 -4.38 14.81 7.04
N LEU A 45 -3.14 14.45 7.42
CA LEU A 45 -2.69 13.06 7.39
C LEU A 45 -3.25 12.29 8.59
N MET A 46 -3.52 11.01 8.38
CA MET A 46 -3.90 10.10 9.45
C MET A 46 -2.72 9.94 10.41
N ALA A 47 -2.98 10.02 11.71
CA ALA A 47 -1.97 9.88 12.75
C ALA A 47 -2.13 8.54 13.48
N GLU A 48 -1.00 7.92 13.81
CA GLU A 48 -0.84 6.85 14.80
C GLU A 48 -1.97 5.81 14.77
N GLN A 49 -2.82 5.79 15.81
CA GLN A 49 -3.85 4.78 16.01
C GLN A 49 -4.84 4.68 14.84
N ALA A 50 -5.25 5.81 14.27
CA ALA A 50 -6.17 5.83 13.14
C ALA A 50 -5.57 5.16 11.89
N SER A 51 -4.25 5.26 11.71
CA SER A 51 -3.56 4.60 10.59
C SER A 51 -3.54 3.08 10.74
N ALA A 52 -3.34 2.56 11.96
CA ALA A 52 -3.34 1.13 12.24
C ALA A 52 -4.73 0.51 12.07
N GLU A 53 -5.77 1.21 12.55
CA GLU A 53 -7.16 0.77 12.41
C GLU A 53 -7.61 0.77 10.95
N TRP A 54 -7.25 1.81 10.20
CA TRP A 54 -7.51 1.87 8.76
C TRP A 54 -6.79 0.77 8.00
N LEU A 55 -5.49 0.55 8.28
CA LEU A 55 -4.71 -0.53 7.65
C LEU A 55 -5.33 -1.90 7.91
N ARG A 56 -5.80 -2.16 9.13
CA ARG A 56 -6.50 -3.40 9.47
C ARG A 56 -7.78 -3.54 8.67
N GLY A 57 -8.60 -2.48 8.59
CA GLY A 57 -9.81 -2.49 7.78
C GLY A 57 -9.54 -2.76 6.30
N GLU A 58 -8.47 -2.19 5.72
CA GLU A 58 -8.09 -2.49 4.33
C GLU A 58 -7.58 -3.93 4.16
N ALA A 59 -6.89 -4.50 5.15
CA ALA A 59 -6.49 -5.90 5.14
C ALA A 59 -7.71 -6.83 5.17
N ASP A 60 -8.67 -6.59 6.07
CA ASP A 60 -9.91 -7.36 6.17
C ASP A 60 -10.69 -7.33 4.83
N GLN A 61 -10.66 -6.19 4.14
CA GLN A 61 -11.30 -6.02 2.85
C GLN A 61 -10.61 -6.80 1.73
N LEU A 62 -9.27 -6.86 1.76
CA LEU A 62 -8.50 -7.68 0.82
C LEU A 62 -8.79 -9.17 1.05
N GLU A 63 -8.85 -9.61 2.31
CA GLU A 63 -9.20 -10.99 2.67
C GLU A 63 -10.59 -11.37 2.14
N GLN A 64 -11.60 -10.51 2.32
CA GLN A 64 -12.95 -10.74 1.77
C GLN A 64 -12.96 -10.85 0.24
N MET A 65 -12.17 -10.01 -0.45
CA MET A 65 -12.04 -10.11 -1.91
C MET A 65 -11.40 -11.42 -2.33
N ILE A 66 -10.42 -11.92 -1.57
CA ILE A 66 -9.79 -13.21 -1.84
C ILE A 66 -10.78 -14.35 -1.59
N GLU A 67 -11.49 -14.36 -0.47
CA GLU A 67 -12.48 -15.39 -0.16
C GLU A 67 -13.58 -15.50 -1.22
N ALA A 68 -13.99 -14.38 -1.81
CA ALA A 68 -14.97 -14.36 -2.90
C ALA A 68 -14.50 -15.09 -4.16
N VAL A 69 -13.18 -15.22 -4.37
CA VAL A 69 -12.57 -15.83 -5.56
C VAL A 69 -12.03 -17.23 -5.26
N ALA A 70 -11.38 -17.42 -4.11
CA ALA A 70 -10.69 -18.65 -3.72
C ALA A 70 -11.56 -19.58 -2.85
N GLY A 71 -12.70 -19.11 -2.34
CA GLY A 71 -13.46 -19.79 -1.30
C GLY A 71 -12.92 -19.51 0.11
N PRO A 72 -13.49 -20.15 1.17
CA PRO A 72 -13.13 -19.87 2.54
C PRO A 72 -11.65 -20.20 2.82
N LEU A 73 -10.83 -19.18 3.07
CA LEU A 73 -9.41 -19.32 3.40
C LEU A 73 -9.19 -19.69 4.88
N ALA A 74 -10.14 -19.34 5.75
CA ALA A 74 -10.04 -19.48 7.21
C ALA A 74 -9.78 -20.91 7.73
N ALA A 75 -9.81 -21.93 6.87
CA ALA A 75 -9.61 -23.32 7.26
C ALA A 75 -8.14 -23.77 7.32
N ASP A 76 -7.21 -23.11 6.61
CA ASP A 76 -5.85 -23.61 6.45
C ASP A 76 -4.77 -22.87 7.27
N GLY A 77 -5.09 -21.71 7.84
CA GLY A 77 -4.14 -20.92 8.62
C GLY A 77 -2.92 -20.44 7.81
N GLY A 78 -3.04 -20.35 6.48
CA GLY A 78 -1.97 -19.92 5.59
C GLY A 78 -1.65 -18.43 5.66
N TYR A 79 -0.43 -18.07 5.26
CA TYR A 79 -0.03 -16.68 5.02
C TYR A 79 -0.30 -16.29 3.57
N LEU A 80 -0.67 -15.02 3.33
CA LEU A 80 -0.75 -14.47 1.97
C LEU A 80 0.63 -14.54 1.30
N ALA A 81 0.68 -15.06 0.08
CA ALA A 81 1.89 -15.08 -0.74
C ALA A 81 2.25 -13.66 -1.22
N ASP A 82 3.54 -13.41 -1.45
CA ASP A 82 4.04 -12.10 -1.92
C ASP A 82 3.43 -11.65 -3.26
N ASP A 83 3.00 -12.60 -4.13
CA ASP A 83 2.35 -12.33 -5.42
C ASP A 83 0.89 -12.80 -5.45
N ILE A 84 0.04 -12.13 -4.66
CA ILE A 84 -1.40 -12.44 -4.58
C ILE A 84 -2.04 -12.48 -5.97
N TYR A 85 -1.71 -11.56 -6.86
CA TYR A 85 -2.30 -11.52 -8.21
C TYR A 85 -1.84 -12.69 -9.09
N GLY A 86 -0.54 -13.03 -9.07
CA GLY A 86 -0.03 -14.18 -9.81
C GLY A 86 -0.61 -15.51 -9.33
N HIS A 87 -0.94 -15.62 -8.04
CA HIS A 87 -1.58 -16.81 -7.47
C HIS A 87 -3.11 -16.82 -7.62
N LEU A 88 -3.76 -15.65 -7.72
CA LEU A 88 -5.21 -15.52 -7.77
C LEU A 88 -5.64 -14.55 -8.89
N PRO A 89 -5.47 -14.93 -10.17
CA PRO A 89 -5.82 -14.05 -11.29
C PRO A 89 -7.31 -13.67 -11.31
N GLY A 90 -8.18 -14.48 -10.69
CA GLY A 90 -9.61 -14.22 -10.54
C GLY A 90 -9.97 -12.99 -9.69
N LEU A 91 -9.05 -12.48 -8.87
CA LEU A 91 -9.21 -11.18 -8.19
C LEU A 91 -9.32 -10.04 -9.19
N GLY A 92 -8.60 -10.14 -10.30
CA GLY A 92 -8.52 -9.10 -11.32
C GLY A 92 -7.75 -7.86 -10.85
N TRP A 93 -6.68 -7.52 -11.55
CA TRP A 93 -5.87 -6.32 -11.27
C TRP A 93 -6.70 -5.03 -11.25
N GLU A 94 -7.68 -4.92 -12.16
CA GLU A 94 -8.54 -3.74 -12.24
C GLU A 94 -9.45 -3.57 -11.02
N ALA A 95 -9.94 -4.66 -10.44
CA ALA A 95 -10.77 -4.61 -9.24
C ALA A 95 -9.94 -4.20 -8.02
N LEU A 96 -8.75 -4.81 -7.84
CA LEU A 96 -7.79 -4.44 -6.80
C LEU A 96 -7.41 -2.96 -6.90
N ARG A 97 -6.98 -2.51 -8.08
CA ARG A 97 -6.61 -1.12 -8.34
C ARG A 97 -7.76 -0.17 -8.03
N LYS A 98 -8.98 -0.51 -8.46
CA LYS A 98 -10.17 0.34 -8.23
C LYS A 98 -10.53 0.43 -6.75
N ARG A 99 -10.34 -0.63 -5.96
CA ARG A 99 -10.67 -0.65 -4.53
C ARG A 99 -9.64 0.04 -3.66
N PHE A 100 -8.34 -0.15 -3.93
CA PHE A 100 -7.27 0.27 -3.01
C PHE A 100 -6.45 1.46 -3.51
N LEU A 101 -6.33 1.65 -4.82
CA LEU A 101 -5.37 2.61 -5.41
C LEU A 101 -6.02 3.79 -6.13
N LYS A 102 -7.35 3.78 -6.31
CA LYS A 102 -8.07 4.94 -6.86
C LYS A 102 -8.55 5.85 -5.74
N SER A 103 -7.86 6.98 -5.61
CA SER A 103 -8.44 8.27 -5.18
C SER A 103 -8.72 9.14 -6.41
#